data_AF-A0A0T1PZD8-F1
#
_entry.id   AF-A0A0T1PZD8-F1
#
_cell.length_a   1.000
_cell.length_b   1.000
_cell.length_c   1.000
_cell.angle_alpha   90.00
_cell.angle_beta   90.00
_cell.angle_gamma   90.00
#
_symmetry.space_group_name_H-M   'P 1'
#
loop_
_entity.id
_entity.type
_entity.pdbx_description
1 polymer ?
#
loop_
_entity_poly.entity_id
_entity_poly.type
_entity_poly.pdbx_seq_one_letter_code
_entity_poly.pdbx_strand_id
1 'polypeptide(L)'
;MQPAMPEPYSDQGTSPWPPVAVPGQLGRTAAETGQAAGAPALTSPPAERCPENERPDLDPKRCPETEQTDPEPTHGSELLDELRAQISKFVILPSEQALDAVTLWVAATHLQPAWQHAPRLAVVGPAKRCGKSRLLDVLTETVHEPMLTINTTPAAVFRSITEEPPTLLVDEADTIFGTPKQAEKNEEMRGLLNAGHQRNRYVTRVVGNDHTPHRFATFAMAAIAGIGDLPDTIMDRSVVIRMRRRADGETVRPFRSRRDIPALHGLRDRIAAWAGPLVDEAADLEPAMPVEDRAADTWEPLVIVADLAAGTWPRRARTACEQMVVAETAAEEDHPSGARILADIRRVFASQREVDSLSTEELIHHLRQDPESPWAEWGRSGLSPRDLGSMLRQFGIKPGNVRIVDGTQRKGYMRNKFLDPWRRYCPTVHPVEAAPTLPQG
;
A
#
# COMPACT_ATOMS: atom_id res chain seq x y z
N MET A 1 -48.75 39.97 -28.10
CA MET A 1 -47.30 39.86 -28.35
C MET A 1 -46.85 38.53 -27.77
N GLN A 2 -46.48 37.57 -28.62
CA GLN A 2 -45.99 36.25 -28.22
C GLN A 2 -44.51 36.33 -27.77
N PRO A 3 -44.06 35.52 -26.80
CA PRO A 3 -42.66 35.39 -26.45
C PRO A 3 -41.94 34.44 -27.43
N ALA A 4 -40.75 34.85 -27.88
CA ALA A 4 -39.92 34.12 -28.84
C ALA A 4 -39.28 32.88 -28.21
N MET A 5 -39.33 31.75 -28.94
CA MET A 5 -38.63 30.51 -28.64
C MET A 5 -37.21 30.55 -29.25
N PRO A 6 -36.17 30.04 -28.57
CA PRO A 6 -34.84 29.93 -29.15
C PRO A 6 -34.71 28.71 -30.09
N GLU A 7 -33.96 28.89 -31.16
CA GLU A 7 -33.72 27.93 -32.25
C GLU A 7 -32.92 26.67 -31.83
N PRO A 8 -33.10 25.52 -32.49
CA PRO A 8 -32.39 24.28 -32.18
C PRO A 8 -30.96 24.27 -32.77
N TYR A 9 -30.03 23.78 -31.95
CA TYR A 9 -28.60 23.61 -32.26
C TYR A 9 -28.39 22.54 -33.34
N SER A 10 -27.67 22.89 -34.40
CA SER A 10 -27.33 22.03 -35.53
C SER A 10 -26.29 20.95 -35.18
N ASP A 11 -26.55 19.72 -35.64
CA ASP A 11 -25.68 18.54 -35.61
C ASP A 11 -24.27 18.84 -36.17
N GLN A 12 -23.23 18.65 -35.36
CA GLN A 12 -21.86 18.48 -35.83
C GLN A 12 -21.44 17.03 -35.61
N GLY A 13 -20.85 16.46 -36.67
CA GLY A 13 -20.59 15.04 -36.85
C GLY A 13 -19.83 14.35 -35.71
N THR A 14 -20.22 13.11 -35.49
CA THR A 14 -19.57 12.13 -34.61
C THR A 14 -18.14 11.84 -35.07
N SER A 15 -17.16 12.45 -34.41
CA SER A 15 -15.77 11.96 -34.46
C SER A 15 -15.69 10.56 -33.82
N PRO A 16 -15.10 9.56 -34.49
CA PRO A 16 -14.92 8.25 -33.88
C PRO A 16 -13.89 8.33 -32.74
N TRP A 17 -14.25 7.72 -31.61
CA TRP A 17 -13.44 7.54 -30.41
C TRP A 17 -12.05 6.97 -30.77
N PRO A 18 -10.95 7.41 -30.13
CA PRO A 18 -9.64 6.84 -30.42
C PRO A 18 -9.58 5.36 -29.99
N PRO A 19 -8.87 4.49 -30.74
CA PRO A 19 -8.71 3.10 -30.36
C PRO A 19 -7.93 2.97 -29.06
N VAL A 20 -8.31 1.97 -28.26
CA VAL A 20 -7.74 1.64 -26.95
C VAL A 20 -6.24 1.36 -27.07
N ALA A 21 -5.43 2.03 -26.24
CA ALA A 21 -3.99 1.79 -26.15
C ALA A 21 -3.69 0.40 -25.56
N VAL A 22 -2.71 -0.30 -26.14
CA VAL A 22 -2.19 -1.57 -25.61
C VAL A 22 -1.01 -1.28 -24.67
N PRO A 23 -1.02 -1.75 -23.41
CA PRO A 23 0.09 -1.52 -22.48
C PRO A 23 1.41 -2.16 -22.95
N GLY A 24 2.52 -1.41 -22.86
CA GLY A 24 3.89 -1.94 -23.05
C GLY A 24 4.63 -1.51 -24.33
N GLN A 25 4.06 -0.68 -25.21
CA GLN A 25 4.77 -0.19 -26.40
C GLN A 25 4.43 1.28 -26.69
N LEU A 26 5.38 2.19 -26.45
CA LEU A 26 5.31 3.58 -26.89
C LEU A 26 5.74 3.68 -28.36
N GLY A 27 4.86 4.18 -29.23
CA GLY A 27 5.25 4.75 -30.53
C GLY A 27 4.94 3.98 -31.82
N ARG A 28 4.08 2.96 -31.84
CA ARG A 28 3.59 2.38 -33.11
C ARG A 28 2.07 2.24 -33.15
N THR A 29 1.43 3.02 -34.01
CA THR A 29 0.06 2.80 -34.47
C THR A 29 0.03 1.71 -35.55
N ALA A 30 -0.90 0.77 -35.43
CA ALA A 30 -1.10 -0.33 -36.37
C ALA A 30 -1.74 0.16 -37.68
N ALA A 31 -0.96 0.81 -38.52
CA ALA A 31 -1.24 0.99 -39.94
C ALA A 31 0.06 1.44 -40.61
N GLU A 32 0.79 0.49 -41.20
CA GLU A 32 1.76 0.66 -42.29
C GLU A 32 2.73 -0.52 -42.31
N THR A 33 2.60 -1.42 -43.28
CA THR A 33 3.71 -1.81 -44.18
C THR A 33 3.24 -2.87 -45.18
N GLY A 34 3.01 -2.41 -46.41
CA GLY A 34 3.10 -3.22 -47.62
C GLY A 34 4.41 -2.92 -48.35
N GLN A 35 5.14 -3.98 -48.68
CA GLN A 35 6.07 -4.19 -49.80
C GLN A 35 7.26 -3.22 -50.08
N ALA A 36 8.45 -3.78 -49.87
CA ALA A 36 9.50 -4.10 -50.86
C ALA A 36 10.66 -3.13 -51.21
N ALA A 37 11.87 -3.73 -51.13
CA ALA A 37 12.99 -3.72 -52.07
C ALA A 37 14.29 -2.92 -51.74
N GLY A 38 15.43 -3.62 -51.80
CA GLY A 38 16.72 -3.09 -52.27
C GLY A 38 17.93 -3.19 -51.33
N ALA A 39 18.76 -4.23 -51.47
CA ALA A 39 20.14 -4.30 -50.96
C ALA A 39 21.14 -3.63 -51.94
N PRO A 40 22.45 -3.46 -51.63
CA PRO A 40 23.40 -4.59 -51.61
C PRO A 40 24.53 -4.53 -50.55
N ALA A 41 25.31 -5.61 -50.53
CA ALA A 41 26.27 -6.05 -49.53
C ALA A 41 27.73 -5.61 -49.78
N LEU A 42 28.57 -5.68 -48.73
CA LEU A 42 30.03 -5.77 -48.83
C LEU A 42 30.60 -6.80 -47.83
N THR A 43 30.96 -7.96 -48.39
CA THR A 43 32.19 -8.79 -48.20
C THR A 43 32.77 -9.07 -46.78
N SER A 44 32.78 -10.36 -46.41
CA SER A 44 33.67 -11.01 -45.40
C SER A 44 35.05 -11.36 -45.99
N PRO A 45 36.12 -11.69 -45.22
CA PRO A 45 36.31 -13.03 -44.57
C PRO A 45 37.28 -13.02 -43.34
N PRO A 46 37.85 -14.15 -42.84
CA PRO A 46 37.35 -15.52 -42.67
C PRO A 46 37.33 -15.99 -41.19
N ALA A 47 36.72 -17.15 -40.96
CA ALA A 47 36.64 -17.85 -39.69
C ALA A 47 37.91 -18.65 -39.35
N GLU A 48 38.41 -18.51 -38.12
CA GLU A 48 39.31 -19.47 -37.48
C GLU A 48 38.51 -20.37 -36.53
N ARG A 49 38.74 -21.68 -36.67
CA ARG A 49 38.21 -22.73 -35.80
C ARG A 49 39.05 -22.81 -34.53
N CYS A 50 38.40 -22.87 -33.37
CA CYS A 50 38.98 -23.39 -32.14
C CYS A 50 37.97 -24.31 -31.43
N PRO A 51 38.45 -25.29 -30.64
CA PRO A 51 37.87 -26.63 -30.57
C PRO A 51 36.73 -26.76 -29.56
N GLU A 52 35.89 -27.77 -29.82
CA GLU A 52 34.94 -28.31 -28.86
C GLU A 52 35.65 -28.89 -27.64
N ASN A 53 34.93 -28.81 -26.52
CA ASN A 53 35.01 -29.67 -25.34
C ASN A 53 35.86 -29.16 -24.17
N GLU A 54 35.25 -28.30 -23.36
CA GLU A 54 35.34 -28.36 -21.89
C GLU A 54 34.10 -27.67 -21.31
N ARG A 55 33.23 -28.45 -20.65
CA ARG A 55 32.06 -27.94 -19.91
C ARG A 55 32.54 -27.57 -18.50
N PRO A 56 32.50 -26.30 -18.07
CA PRO A 56 32.52 -26.01 -16.65
C PRO A 56 31.11 -26.24 -16.08
N ASP A 57 31.04 -27.02 -15.01
CA ASP A 57 29.87 -27.13 -14.15
C ASP A 57 29.42 -25.72 -13.74
N LEU A 58 28.27 -25.30 -14.27
CA LEU A 58 27.61 -24.07 -13.86
C LEU A 58 26.77 -24.39 -12.61
N ASP A 59 27.37 -24.19 -11.44
CA ASP A 59 26.63 -23.98 -10.20
C ASP A 59 25.65 -22.82 -10.40
N PRO A 60 24.33 -23.00 -10.21
CA PRO A 60 23.38 -21.94 -10.40
C PRO A 60 23.38 -21.00 -9.19
N LYS A 61 23.66 -19.72 -9.47
CA LYS A 61 23.37 -18.54 -8.63
C LYS A 61 24.13 -18.42 -7.31
N ARG A 62 25.31 -17.82 -7.40
CA ARG A 62 25.72 -16.79 -6.44
C ARG A 62 26.13 -15.56 -7.22
N CYS A 63 25.17 -14.68 -7.48
CA CYS A 63 25.52 -13.30 -7.88
C CYS A 63 26.39 -12.73 -6.74
N PRO A 64 27.50 -12.06 -7.03
CA PRO A 64 28.22 -11.36 -5.98
C PRO A 64 27.28 -10.29 -5.42
N GLU A 65 26.89 -10.43 -4.16
CA GLU A 65 26.35 -9.31 -3.38
C GLU A 65 27.44 -8.23 -3.44
N THR A 66 27.25 -7.21 -4.27
CA THR A 66 28.00 -5.97 -4.15
C THR A 66 27.70 -5.47 -2.74
N GLU A 67 28.65 -5.63 -1.82
CA GLU A 67 28.67 -4.91 -0.55
C GLU A 67 28.63 -3.43 -0.89
N GLN A 68 27.42 -2.86 -0.97
CA GLN A 68 27.23 -1.43 -1.13
C GLN A 68 27.73 -0.79 0.16
N THR A 69 28.90 -0.18 0.08
CA THR A 69 29.49 0.59 1.17
C THR A 69 28.57 1.77 1.48
N ASP A 70 28.16 1.89 2.74
CA ASP A 70 27.33 3.00 3.20
C ASP A 70 28.03 4.35 2.87
N PRO A 71 27.31 5.36 2.37
CA PRO A 71 27.85 6.70 2.17
C PRO A 71 28.47 7.28 3.46
N GLU A 72 29.38 8.24 3.32
CA GLU A 72 29.95 8.92 4.48
C GLU A 72 28.86 9.60 5.34
N PRO A 73 28.91 9.49 6.68
CA PRO A 73 27.96 10.16 7.56
C PRO A 73 27.97 11.68 7.37
N THR A 74 26.77 12.27 7.34
CA THR A 74 26.57 13.73 7.30
C THR A 74 25.86 14.22 8.55
N HIS A 75 25.74 15.54 8.69
CA HIS A 75 24.93 16.15 9.75
C HIS A 75 23.48 15.62 9.78
N GLY A 76 22.88 15.34 8.62
CA GLY A 76 21.54 14.75 8.53
C GLY A 76 21.49 13.36 9.18
N SER A 77 22.46 12.49 8.86
CA SER A 77 22.54 11.16 9.45
C SER A 77 22.66 11.18 10.98
N GLU A 78 23.46 12.11 11.52
CA GLU A 78 23.64 12.30 12.96
C GLU A 78 22.33 12.77 13.64
N LEU A 79 21.60 13.70 13.01
CA LEU A 79 20.30 14.17 13.52
C LEU A 79 19.27 13.04 13.55
N LEU A 80 19.22 12.21 12.52
CA LEU A 80 18.31 11.06 12.48
C LEU A 80 18.70 10.01 13.53
N ASP A 81 19.98 9.76 13.75
CA ASP A 81 20.44 8.85 14.82
C ASP A 81 20.08 9.40 16.21
N GLU A 82 20.21 10.71 16.41
CA GLU A 82 19.77 11.38 17.64
C GLU A 82 18.26 11.25 17.84
N LEU A 83 17.45 11.51 16.80
CA LEU A 83 15.99 11.38 16.83
C LEU A 83 15.57 9.95 17.17
N ARG A 84 16.17 8.99 16.48
CA ARG A 84 15.94 7.57 16.74
C ARG A 84 16.23 7.20 18.18
N ALA A 85 17.37 7.67 18.71
CA ALA A 85 17.74 7.45 20.10
C ALA A 85 16.82 8.17 21.10
N GLN A 86 16.21 9.30 20.76
CA GLN A 86 15.21 9.95 21.61
C GLN A 86 13.89 9.17 21.62
N ILE A 87 13.41 8.70 20.47
CA ILE A 87 12.16 7.92 20.37
C ILE A 87 12.27 6.64 21.19
N SER A 88 13.37 5.89 21.05
CA SER A 88 13.58 4.61 21.73
C SER A 88 13.65 4.73 23.27
N LYS A 89 13.98 5.91 23.81
CA LYS A 89 13.94 6.15 25.27
C LYS A 89 12.54 6.07 25.85
N PHE A 90 11.51 6.40 25.07
CA PHE A 90 10.13 6.56 25.57
C PHE A 90 9.18 5.47 25.06
N VAL A 91 9.50 4.85 23.93
CA VAL A 91 8.66 3.88 23.23
C VAL A 91 9.50 2.67 22.83
N ILE A 92 8.95 1.46 23.00
CA ILE A 92 9.50 0.23 22.42
C ILE A 92 8.65 -0.08 21.21
N LEU A 93 9.28 -0.03 20.03
CA LEU A 93 8.66 -0.43 18.78
C LEU A 93 8.84 -1.93 18.53
N PRO A 94 8.00 -2.56 17.68
CA PRO A 94 8.02 -4.00 17.49
C PRO A 94 9.32 -4.54 16.89
N SER A 95 10.06 -3.70 16.16
CA SER A 95 11.33 -4.02 15.53
C SER A 95 12.20 -2.77 15.35
N GLU A 96 13.48 -2.98 15.02
CA GLU A 96 14.41 -1.92 14.63
C GLU A 96 13.97 -1.22 13.35
N GLN A 97 13.42 -1.97 12.39
CA GLN A 97 12.86 -1.45 11.14
C GLN A 97 11.69 -0.50 11.40
N ALA A 98 10.81 -0.84 12.33
CA ALA A 98 9.71 0.05 12.73
C ALA A 98 10.23 1.34 13.36
N LEU A 99 11.33 1.27 14.12
CA LEU A 99 11.98 2.44 14.73
C LEU A 99 12.64 3.33 13.67
N ASP A 100 13.29 2.73 12.69
CA ASP A 100 13.87 3.44 11.55
C ASP A 100 12.77 4.10 10.71
N ALA A 101 11.69 3.38 10.41
CA ALA A 101 10.54 3.88 9.65
C ALA A 101 9.85 5.06 10.35
N VAL A 102 9.62 4.98 11.66
CA VAL A 102 9.05 6.10 12.44
C VAL A 102 9.99 7.30 12.45
N THR A 103 11.31 7.07 12.59
CA THR A 103 12.31 8.15 12.57
C THR A 103 12.30 8.88 11.23
N LEU A 104 12.33 8.13 10.12
CA LEU A 104 12.27 8.68 8.77
C LEU A 104 10.94 9.37 8.49
N TRP A 105 9.82 8.80 8.96
CA TRP A 105 8.50 9.39 8.80
C TRP A 105 8.40 10.75 9.51
N VAL A 106 8.98 10.88 10.72
CA VAL A 106 9.06 12.18 11.42
C VAL A 106 9.86 13.18 10.60
N ALA A 107 11.04 12.82 10.10
CA ALA A 107 11.84 13.72 9.28
C ALA A 107 11.13 14.10 7.97
N ALA A 108 10.43 13.16 7.33
CA ALA A 108 9.62 13.40 6.14
C ALA A 108 8.51 14.43 6.38
N THR A 109 7.99 14.56 7.61
CA THR A 109 6.97 15.58 7.89
C THR A 109 7.48 17.01 7.70
N HIS A 110 8.79 17.25 7.85
CA HIS A 110 9.44 18.55 7.65
C HIS A 110 9.70 18.89 6.18
N LEU A 111 9.50 17.94 5.29
CA LEU A 111 9.67 18.07 3.84
C LEU A 111 8.34 17.86 3.08
N GLN A 112 7.19 17.92 3.78
CA GLN A 112 5.87 17.74 3.16
C GLN A 112 5.66 18.49 1.84
N PRO A 113 6.10 19.75 1.66
CA PRO A 113 6.00 20.47 0.39
C PRO A 113 6.61 19.74 -0.82
N ALA A 114 7.65 18.93 -0.64
CA ALA A 114 8.33 18.19 -1.69
C ALA A 114 7.56 16.95 -2.18
N TRP A 115 6.63 16.42 -1.38
CA TRP A 115 6.08 15.08 -1.64
C TRP A 115 4.90 15.08 -2.59
N GLN A 116 4.91 14.15 -3.55
CA GLN A 116 3.72 13.82 -4.34
C GLN A 116 2.68 13.03 -3.52
N HIS A 117 3.16 12.21 -2.58
CA HIS A 117 2.34 11.38 -1.70
C HIS A 117 2.63 11.70 -0.23
N ALA A 118 1.59 11.87 0.58
CA ALA A 118 1.69 12.08 2.03
C ALA A 118 1.46 10.74 2.74
N PRO A 119 2.52 10.04 3.18
CA PRO A 119 2.36 8.71 3.75
C PRO A 119 1.69 8.77 5.11
N ARG A 120 0.75 7.87 5.32
CA ARG A 120 0.10 7.70 6.62
C ARG A 120 0.99 6.86 7.52
N LEU A 121 0.90 7.06 8.82
CA LEU A 121 1.53 6.20 9.81
C LEU A 121 0.42 5.52 10.62
N ALA A 122 0.17 4.24 10.35
CA ALA A 122 -0.84 3.48 11.06
C ALA A 122 -0.23 2.87 12.33
N VAL A 123 -0.52 3.45 13.49
CA VAL A 123 -0.04 2.97 14.79
C VAL A 123 -1.10 2.08 15.42
N VAL A 124 -1.13 0.82 15.01
CA VAL A 124 -2.16 -0.15 15.39
C VAL A 124 -1.68 -1.10 16.47
N GLY A 125 -2.59 -1.79 17.14
CA GLY A 125 -2.22 -2.86 18.07
C GLY A 125 -3.44 -3.57 18.64
N PRO A 126 -3.27 -4.84 19.08
CA PRO A 126 -4.41 -5.71 19.39
C PRO A 126 -5.16 -5.31 20.66
N ALA A 127 -4.56 -4.49 21.51
CA ALA A 127 -5.13 -4.14 22.80
C ALA A 127 -4.80 -2.70 23.24
N LYS A 128 -5.48 -2.29 24.32
CA LYS A 128 -5.11 -1.12 25.11
C LYS A 128 -3.74 -1.35 25.77
N ARG A 129 -3.03 -0.24 26.03
CA ARG A 129 -1.74 -0.18 26.73
C ARG A 129 -0.55 -0.81 25.98
N CYS A 130 -0.59 -0.82 24.65
CA CYS A 130 0.55 -1.21 23.80
C CYS A 130 1.51 -0.04 23.49
N GLY A 131 1.35 1.13 24.13
CA GLY A 131 2.23 2.28 23.91
C GLY A 131 1.87 3.19 22.72
N LYS A 132 0.73 2.97 22.04
CA LYS A 132 0.27 3.78 20.89
C LYS A 132 0.17 5.28 21.19
N SER A 133 -0.60 5.67 22.21
CA SER A 133 -0.72 7.08 22.61
C SER A 133 0.61 7.66 23.07
N ARG A 134 1.51 6.85 23.66
CA ARG A 134 2.87 7.32 24.00
C ARG A 134 3.72 7.58 22.75
N LEU A 135 3.56 6.79 21.70
CA LEU A 135 4.20 7.10 20.42
C LEU A 135 3.65 8.42 19.87
N LEU A 136 2.33 8.62 19.85
CA LEU A 136 1.74 9.90 19.44
C LEU A 136 2.19 11.08 20.31
N ASP A 137 2.33 10.92 21.63
CA ASP A 137 2.87 11.95 22.53
C ASP A 137 4.26 12.40 22.05
N VAL A 138 5.15 11.46 21.70
CA VAL A 138 6.50 11.78 21.23
C VAL A 138 6.46 12.42 19.84
N LEU A 139 5.65 11.86 18.92
CA LEU A 139 5.49 12.41 17.57
C LEU A 139 4.96 13.84 17.59
N THR A 140 4.01 14.15 18.47
CA THR A 140 3.47 15.50 18.66
C THR A 140 4.58 16.53 18.92
N GLU A 141 5.68 16.13 19.55
CA GLU A 141 6.77 17.05 19.89
C GLU A 141 7.91 17.06 18.86
N THR A 142 7.91 16.17 17.87
CA THR A 142 9.02 16.01 16.91
C THR A 142 8.64 16.25 15.44
N VAL A 143 7.37 16.19 15.08
CA VAL A 143 6.89 16.40 13.70
C VAL A 143 6.75 17.89 13.34
N HIS A 144 6.62 18.17 12.05
CA HIS A 144 6.29 19.48 11.52
C HIS A 144 4.85 19.89 11.87
N GLU A 145 4.69 21.10 12.43
CA GLU A 145 3.40 21.72 12.76
C GLU A 145 2.32 20.72 13.24
N PRO A 146 2.51 20.14 14.45
CA PRO A 146 1.66 19.06 14.94
C PRO A 146 0.22 19.53 15.19
N MET A 147 -0.75 18.82 14.64
CA MET A 147 -2.17 18.98 14.95
C MET A 147 -2.72 17.71 15.58
N LEU A 148 -2.69 17.65 16.92
CA LEU A 148 -3.31 16.55 17.67
C LEU A 148 -4.83 16.69 17.65
N THR A 149 -5.50 15.64 17.18
CA THR A 149 -6.96 15.54 17.06
C THR A 149 -7.47 14.40 17.92
N ILE A 150 -8.34 14.77 18.87
CA ILE A 150 -9.09 13.84 19.71
C ILE A 150 -10.55 14.20 19.49
N ASN A 151 -11.28 13.39 18.70
CA ASN A 151 -12.68 13.65 18.35
C ASN A 151 -12.95 14.99 17.62
N THR A 152 -11.99 15.50 16.85
CA THR A 152 -12.15 16.71 16.02
C THR A 152 -13.11 16.45 14.85
N THR A 153 -13.97 17.42 14.53
CA THR A 153 -14.91 17.28 13.40
C THR A 153 -14.18 17.35 12.05
N PRO A 154 -14.62 16.63 11.00
CA PRO A 154 -14.02 16.74 9.66
C PRO A 154 -13.94 18.19 9.17
N ALA A 155 -14.97 19.00 9.46
CA ALA A 155 -15.02 20.41 9.08
C ALA A 155 -13.90 21.25 9.72
N ALA A 156 -13.49 20.95 10.95
CA ALA A 156 -12.37 21.64 11.58
C ALA A 156 -11.04 21.24 10.95
N VAL A 157 -10.87 19.96 10.59
CA VAL A 157 -9.66 19.47 9.90
C VAL A 157 -9.56 20.02 8.47
N PHE A 158 -10.66 20.09 7.71
CA PHE A 158 -10.64 20.69 6.37
C PHE A 158 -10.18 22.15 6.38
N ARG A 159 -10.46 22.89 7.45
CA ARG A 159 -10.09 24.31 7.58
C ARG A 159 -8.68 24.54 8.09
N SER A 160 -8.05 23.53 8.69
CA SER A 160 -6.68 23.63 9.19
C SER A 160 -5.63 23.21 8.16
N ILE A 161 -6.03 22.44 7.13
CA ILE A 161 -5.12 22.07 6.05
C ILE A 161 -4.97 23.25 5.09
N THR A 162 -3.73 23.74 4.96
CA THR A 162 -3.35 24.82 4.05
C THR A 162 -2.37 24.31 2.98
N GLU A 163 -1.78 25.21 2.19
CA GLU A 163 -0.70 24.86 1.24
C GLU A 163 0.59 24.42 1.96
N GLU A 164 0.80 24.90 3.20
CA GLU A 164 1.75 24.35 4.16
C GLU A 164 0.97 23.50 5.17
N PRO A 165 0.87 22.17 4.94
CA PRO A 165 -0.06 21.35 5.69
C PRO A 165 0.51 20.95 7.07
N PRO A 166 -0.32 20.99 8.13
CA PRO A 166 0.09 20.48 9.43
C PRO A 166 0.25 18.96 9.39
N THR A 167 1.00 18.40 10.33
CA THR A 167 1.01 16.94 10.54
C THR A 167 -0.16 16.55 11.41
N LEU A 168 -1.10 15.79 10.86
CA LEU A 168 -2.28 15.34 11.60
C LEU A 168 -1.92 14.17 12.53
N LEU A 169 -2.28 14.27 13.80
CA LEU A 169 -2.13 13.17 14.77
C LEU A 169 -3.52 12.79 15.26
N VAL A 170 -4.00 11.60 14.89
CA VAL A 170 -5.35 11.11 15.23
C VAL A 170 -5.20 10.02 16.29
N ASP A 171 -5.56 10.31 17.54
CA ASP A 171 -5.62 9.29 18.60
C ASP A 171 -7.03 8.69 18.71
N GLU A 172 -7.12 7.51 19.32
CA GLU A 172 -8.35 6.77 19.54
C GLU A 172 -9.17 6.54 18.25
N ALA A 173 -8.51 6.22 17.14
CA ALA A 173 -9.16 5.99 15.85
C ALA A 173 -10.18 4.83 15.88
N ASP A 174 -10.10 3.93 16.86
CA ASP A 174 -11.12 2.90 17.11
C ASP A 174 -12.49 3.49 17.51
N THR A 175 -12.54 4.72 18.05
CA THR A 175 -13.79 5.44 18.29
C THR A 175 -14.45 5.90 16.98
N ILE A 176 -13.65 6.10 15.93
CA ILE A 176 -14.06 6.59 14.60
C ILE A 176 -14.34 5.43 13.64
N PHE A 177 -13.49 4.39 13.68
CA PHE A 177 -13.48 3.31 12.69
C PHE A 177 -13.59 1.90 13.27
N GLY A 178 -13.68 1.73 14.60
CA GLY A 178 -13.59 0.41 15.25
C GLY A 178 -14.75 -0.56 14.98
N THR A 179 -15.85 -0.10 14.36
CA THR A 179 -16.92 -0.97 13.86
C THR A 179 -17.35 -0.54 12.46
N PRO A 180 -17.90 -1.45 11.64
CA PRO A 180 -18.41 -1.11 10.30
C PRO A 180 -19.41 0.06 10.34
N LYS A 181 -20.29 0.08 11.33
CA LYS A 181 -21.27 1.17 11.53
C LYS A 181 -20.61 2.51 11.85
N GLN A 182 -19.55 2.52 12.67
CA GLN A 182 -18.81 3.75 12.96
C GLN A 182 -18.05 4.22 11.71
N ALA A 183 -17.44 3.30 10.97
CA ALA A 183 -16.73 3.63 9.74
C ALA A 183 -17.67 4.21 8.67
N GLU A 184 -18.88 3.66 8.50
CA GLU A 184 -19.93 4.20 7.63
C GLU A 184 -20.44 5.57 8.08
N LYS A 185 -20.50 5.83 9.40
CA LYS A 185 -20.89 7.15 9.91
C LYS A 185 -19.79 8.20 9.67
N ASN A 186 -18.53 7.78 9.62
CA ASN A 186 -17.36 8.65 9.50
C ASN A 186 -16.71 8.59 8.11
N GLU A 187 -17.49 8.31 7.06
CA GLU A 187 -16.98 8.26 5.69
C GLU A 187 -16.30 9.55 5.24
N GLU A 188 -16.75 10.71 5.74
CA GLU A 188 -16.12 11.99 5.43
C GLU A 188 -14.69 12.07 5.94
N MET A 189 -14.43 11.58 7.16
CA MET A 189 -13.08 11.55 7.74
C MET A 189 -12.20 10.54 7.00
N ARG A 190 -12.73 9.35 6.69
CA ARG A 190 -12.03 8.36 5.85
C ARG A 190 -11.69 8.94 4.47
N GLY A 191 -12.65 9.63 3.86
CA GLY A 191 -12.48 10.29 2.57
C GLY A 191 -11.42 11.39 2.61
N LEU A 192 -11.38 12.20 3.67
CA LEU A 192 -10.34 13.20 3.89
C LEU A 192 -8.96 12.56 4.01
N LEU A 193 -8.80 11.54 4.87
CA LEU A 193 -7.52 10.85 5.07
C LEU A 193 -7.03 10.15 3.79
N ASN A 194 -7.94 9.55 3.03
CA ASN A 194 -7.59 8.90 1.76
C ASN A 194 -7.24 9.92 0.66
N ALA A 195 -8.02 11.00 0.52
CA ALA A 195 -7.79 12.03 -0.48
C ALA A 195 -6.49 12.79 -0.21
N GLY A 196 -6.20 13.04 1.07
CA GLY A 196 -5.00 13.73 1.49
C GLY A 196 -3.70 12.99 1.24
N HIS A 197 -3.75 11.71 0.88
CA HIS A 197 -2.55 10.95 0.57
C HIS A 197 -1.90 11.38 -0.74
N GLN A 198 -2.67 11.90 -1.71
CA GLN A 198 -2.12 12.35 -2.99
C GLN A 198 -2.21 13.88 -3.09
N ARG A 199 -1.13 14.52 -3.55
CA ARG A 199 -1.08 15.97 -3.77
C ARG A 199 -2.11 16.41 -4.83
N ASN A 200 -2.52 17.68 -4.75
CA ASN A 200 -3.48 18.31 -5.68
C ASN A 200 -4.89 17.67 -5.70
N ARG A 201 -5.25 16.91 -4.65
CA ARG A 201 -6.62 16.50 -4.39
C ARG A 201 -7.32 17.53 -3.51
N TYR A 202 -8.56 17.84 -3.86
CA TYR A 202 -9.39 18.80 -3.16
C TYR A 202 -10.76 18.20 -2.90
N VAL A 203 -11.35 18.57 -1.76
CA VAL A 203 -12.75 18.26 -1.47
C VAL A 203 -13.55 19.55 -1.59
N THR A 204 -14.65 19.50 -2.36
CA THR A 204 -15.58 20.62 -2.44
C THR A 204 -16.66 20.45 -1.39
N ARG A 205 -16.81 21.44 -0.51
CA ARG A 205 -17.89 21.49 0.49
C ARG A 205 -18.68 22.77 0.35
N VAL A 206 -19.99 22.66 0.50
CA VAL A 206 -20.87 23.80 0.60
C VAL A 206 -20.74 24.36 2.01
N VAL A 207 -20.46 25.66 2.12
CA VAL A 207 -20.23 26.34 3.40
C VAL A 207 -21.11 27.59 3.47
N GLY A 208 -21.47 27.99 4.70
CA GLY A 208 -22.23 29.21 4.94
C GLY A 208 -23.73 29.07 4.66
N ASN A 209 -24.46 30.14 4.99
CA ASN A 209 -25.91 30.23 4.76
C ASN A 209 -26.24 30.55 3.29
N ASP A 210 -25.25 31.01 2.55
CA ASP A 210 -25.23 31.35 1.14
C ASP A 210 -25.01 30.13 0.23
N HIS A 211 -24.78 28.94 0.82
CA HIS A 211 -24.60 27.67 0.13
C HIS A 211 -23.53 27.72 -0.97
N THR A 212 -22.44 28.44 -0.74
CA THR A 212 -21.35 28.58 -1.71
C THR A 212 -20.40 27.37 -1.65
N PRO A 213 -20.06 26.76 -2.80
CA PRO A 213 -19.08 25.69 -2.84
C PRO A 213 -17.67 26.24 -2.62
N HIS A 214 -16.95 25.69 -1.66
CA HIS A 214 -15.55 25.99 -1.37
C HIS A 214 -14.69 24.75 -1.53
N ARG A 215 -13.51 24.93 -2.13
CA ARG A 215 -12.49 23.89 -2.25
C ARG A 215 -11.60 23.92 -1.02
N PHE A 216 -11.45 22.78 -0.38
CA PHE A 216 -10.54 22.57 0.75
C PHE A 216 -9.38 21.69 0.30
N ALA A 217 -8.17 22.09 0.64
CA ALA A 217 -6.98 21.26 0.51
C ALA A 217 -7.12 20.05 1.44
N THR A 218 -6.62 18.89 1.01
CA THR A 218 -6.64 17.68 1.82
C THR A 218 -5.26 17.11 2.08
N PHE A 219 -4.25 17.54 1.33
CA PHE A 219 -2.91 16.99 1.39
C PHE A 219 -2.27 17.26 2.75
N ALA A 220 -1.94 16.21 3.50
CA ALA A 220 -1.30 16.29 4.81
C ALA A 220 -0.85 14.89 5.24
N MET A 221 0.36 14.76 5.77
CA MET A 221 0.80 13.54 6.44
C MET A 221 -0.02 13.33 7.72
N ALA A 222 -0.31 12.07 8.06
CA ALA A 222 -1.07 11.78 9.26
C ALA A 222 -0.61 10.50 9.97
N ALA A 223 -0.45 10.59 11.28
CA ALA A 223 -0.32 9.43 12.16
C ALA A 223 -1.68 9.11 12.78
N ILE A 224 -2.10 7.84 12.70
CA ILE A 224 -3.42 7.38 13.10
C ILE A 224 -3.25 6.21 14.07
N ALA A 225 -3.61 6.40 15.33
CA ALA A 225 -3.50 5.37 16.36
C ALA A 225 -4.86 4.72 16.66
N GLY A 226 -4.91 3.39 16.62
CA GLY A 226 -6.16 2.64 16.82
C GLY A 226 -5.96 1.26 17.46
N ILE A 227 -7.05 0.68 17.96
CA ILE A 227 -7.11 -0.73 18.34
C ILE A 227 -7.57 -1.54 17.14
N GLY A 228 -6.84 -2.62 16.82
CA GLY A 228 -7.06 -3.41 15.61
C GLY A 228 -6.64 -2.64 14.35
N ASP A 229 -7.02 -3.19 13.19
CA ASP A 229 -6.71 -2.58 11.90
C ASP A 229 -7.60 -1.36 11.63
N LEU A 230 -7.03 -0.41 10.89
CA LEU A 230 -7.78 0.72 10.31
C LEU A 230 -8.48 0.23 9.03
N PRO A 231 -9.44 1.00 8.48
CA PRO A 231 -10.03 0.65 7.18
C PRO A 231 -8.95 0.38 6.12
N ASP A 232 -9.10 -0.68 5.32
CA ASP A 232 -8.11 -1.15 4.34
C ASP A 232 -7.59 -0.04 3.42
N THR A 233 -8.46 0.90 3.02
CA THR A 233 -8.07 2.04 2.19
C THR A 233 -7.04 2.95 2.86
N ILE A 234 -7.05 3.06 4.19
CA ILE A 234 -6.07 3.81 4.96
C ILE A 234 -4.81 2.95 5.15
N MET A 235 -4.97 1.66 5.47
CA MET A 235 -3.85 0.73 5.68
C MET A 235 -2.95 0.64 4.45
N ASP A 236 -3.53 0.52 3.26
CA ASP A 236 -2.82 0.46 1.97
C ASP A 236 -2.07 1.77 1.61
N ARG A 237 -2.30 2.86 2.36
CA ARG A 237 -1.59 4.16 2.22
C ARG A 237 -0.67 4.45 3.40
N SER A 238 -0.42 3.45 4.25
CA SER A 238 0.24 3.60 5.54
C SER A 238 1.54 2.82 5.64
N VAL A 239 2.51 3.42 6.31
CA VAL A 239 3.55 2.69 7.02
C VAL A 239 2.93 2.12 8.30
N VAL A 240 2.81 0.80 8.40
CA VAL A 240 2.09 0.13 9.50
C VAL A 240 3.04 -0.21 10.66
N ILE A 241 2.74 0.30 11.84
CA ILE A 241 3.45 0.02 13.10
C ILE A 241 2.54 -0.82 14.00
N ARG A 242 2.71 -2.15 13.96
CA ARG A 242 1.95 -3.10 14.79
C ARG A 242 2.51 -3.16 16.21
N MET A 243 2.04 -2.26 17.06
CA MET A 243 2.44 -2.13 18.46
C MET A 243 2.03 -3.34 19.29
N ARG A 244 2.95 -3.83 20.12
CA ARG A 244 2.73 -4.94 21.05
C ARG A 244 2.78 -4.47 22.51
N ARG A 245 2.21 -5.26 23.42
CA ARG A 245 2.42 -5.02 24.86
C ARG A 245 3.89 -5.27 25.17
N ARG A 246 4.40 -4.51 26.12
CA ARG A 246 5.76 -4.72 26.64
C ARG A 246 5.84 -6.09 27.29
N ALA A 247 6.95 -6.77 27.04
CA ALA A 247 7.29 -8.00 27.72
C ALA A 247 7.82 -7.73 29.14
N ASP A 248 7.83 -8.76 29.98
CA ASP A 248 8.46 -8.67 31.29
C ASP A 248 9.97 -8.40 31.13
N GLY A 249 10.48 -7.36 31.80
CA GLY A 249 11.87 -6.91 31.68
C GLY A 249 12.10 -5.77 30.67
N GLU A 250 11.16 -5.51 29.77
CA GLU A 250 11.19 -4.35 28.89
C GLU A 250 10.82 -3.06 29.66
N THR A 251 11.80 -2.16 29.82
CA THR A 251 11.58 -0.88 30.50
C THR A 251 11.88 0.28 29.57
N VAL A 252 11.09 1.35 29.71
CA VAL A 252 11.36 2.63 29.05
C VAL A 252 11.41 3.72 30.09
N ARG A 253 12.02 4.84 29.72
CA ARG A 253 11.99 6.05 30.54
C ARG A 253 10.55 6.61 30.57
N PRO A 254 10.01 6.93 31.76
CA PRO A 254 8.73 7.63 31.84
C PRO A 254 8.85 9.02 31.18
N PHE A 255 7.98 9.30 30.21
CA PHE A 255 7.87 10.62 29.58
C PHE A 255 7.28 11.63 30.56
N ARG A 256 7.92 12.81 30.64
CA ARG A 256 7.53 13.92 31.50
C ARG A 256 7.62 15.21 30.71
N SER A 257 6.47 15.82 30.46
CA SER A 257 6.33 17.00 29.61
C SER A 257 7.35 18.10 29.91
N ARG A 258 7.44 18.54 31.18
CA ARG A 258 8.37 19.61 31.59
C ARG A 258 9.85 19.29 31.38
N ARG A 259 10.24 18.02 31.45
CA ARG A 259 11.64 17.59 31.37
C ARG A 259 12.05 17.26 29.94
N ASP A 260 11.18 16.58 29.21
CA ASP A 260 11.53 15.92 27.96
C ASP A 260 11.12 16.75 26.73
N ILE A 261 10.01 17.50 26.78
CA ILE A 261 9.53 18.29 25.64
C ILE A 261 10.55 19.31 25.14
N PRO A 262 11.24 20.12 25.99
CA PRO A 262 12.17 21.12 25.48
C PRO A 262 13.30 20.52 24.63
N ALA A 263 13.78 19.33 25.00
CA ALA A 263 14.81 18.64 24.23
C ALA A 263 14.26 18.09 22.90
N LEU A 264 13.02 17.60 22.87
CA LEU A 264 12.36 17.15 21.64
C LEU A 264 12.08 18.31 20.69
N HIS A 265 11.63 19.46 21.20
CA HIS A 265 11.47 20.69 20.41
C HIS A 265 12.80 21.16 19.83
N GLY A 266 13.86 21.21 20.64
CA GLY A 266 15.19 21.58 20.14
C GLY A 266 15.71 20.63 19.05
N LEU A 267 15.34 19.36 19.08
CA LEU A 267 15.65 18.41 18.01
C LEU A 267 14.76 18.62 16.78
N ARG A 268 13.45 18.80 16.96
CA ARG A 268 12.49 19.14 15.89
C ARG A 268 12.97 20.36 15.11
N ASP A 269 13.35 21.42 15.80
CA ASP A 269 13.73 22.69 15.18
C ASP A 269 15.05 22.54 14.40
N ARG A 270 15.99 21.71 14.88
CA ARG A 270 17.21 21.36 14.12
C ARG A 270 16.92 20.51 12.88
N ILE A 271 15.99 19.55 12.97
CA ILE A 271 15.57 18.75 11.81
C ILE A 271 14.90 19.67 10.78
N ALA A 272 14.01 20.57 11.20
CA ALA A 272 13.39 21.54 10.31
C ALA A 272 14.41 22.45 9.63
N ALA A 273 15.42 22.93 10.37
CA ALA A 273 16.49 23.76 9.84
C ALA A 273 17.39 23.01 8.84
N TRP A 274 17.65 21.72 9.07
CA TRP A 274 18.38 20.86 8.14
C TRP A 274 17.55 20.54 6.87
N ALA A 275 16.27 20.24 7.05
CA ALA A 275 15.38 19.83 5.97
C ALA A 275 14.95 20.97 5.05
N GLY A 276 14.68 22.17 5.59
CA GLY A 276 14.13 23.30 4.84
C GLY A 276 14.87 23.64 3.54
N PRO A 277 16.22 23.72 3.52
CA PRO A 277 16.98 23.97 2.30
C PRO A 277 16.96 22.82 1.27
N LEU A 278 16.53 21.62 1.66
CA LEU A 278 16.54 20.42 0.81
C LEU A 278 15.20 20.18 0.11
N VAL A 279 14.20 21.05 0.26
CA VAL A 279 12.85 20.84 -0.30
C VAL A 279 12.88 20.66 -1.82
N ASP A 280 13.62 21.51 -2.54
CA ASP A 280 13.69 21.42 -4.01
C ASP A 280 14.46 20.16 -4.45
N GLU A 281 15.59 19.85 -3.80
CA GLU A 281 16.35 18.63 -4.07
C GLU A 281 15.52 17.37 -3.79
N ALA A 282 14.76 17.36 -2.69
CA ALA A 282 13.89 16.26 -2.32
C ALA A 282 12.74 16.04 -3.33
N ALA A 283 12.24 17.11 -3.95
CA ALA A 283 11.16 17.04 -4.92
C ALA A 283 11.60 16.44 -6.27
N ASP A 284 12.89 16.57 -6.61
CA ASP A 284 13.47 16.09 -7.88
C ASP A 284 14.05 14.66 -7.79
N LEU A 285 14.11 14.07 -6.58
CA LEU A 285 14.67 12.74 -6.39
C LEU A 285 13.69 11.62 -6.76
N GLU A 286 14.18 10.66 -7.56
CA GLU A 286 13.45 9.44 -7.94
C GLU A 286 14.28 8.20 -7.53
N PRO A 287 14.26 7.79 -6.25
CA PRO A 287 15.09 6.68 -5.78
C PRO A 287 14.59 5.33 -6.28
N ALA A 288 15.51 4.38 -6.45
CA ALA A 288 15.14 2.99 -6.69
C ALA A 288 14.45 2.38 -5.45
N MET A 289 13.20 1.93 -5.64
CA MET A 289 12.37 1.36 -4.59
C MET A 289 12.46 -0.17 -4.55
N PRO A 290 12.49 -0.80 -3.37
CA PRO A 290 12.52 -2.27 -3.23
C PRO A 290 11.13 -2.92 -3.35
N VAL A 291 10.08 -2.10 -3.47
CA VAL A 291 8.67 -2.51 -3.57
C VAL A 291 8.00 -1.76 -4.71
N GLU A 292 6.80 -2.20 -5.10
CA GLU A 292 6.06 -1.66 -6.24
C GLU A 292 4.73 -1.00 -5.79
N ASP A 293 4.07 -0.36 -6.75
CA ASP A 293 2.73 0.23 -6.60
C ASP A 293 2.61 1.17 -5.38
N ARG A 294 1.51 1.06 -4.64
CA ARG A 294 1.17 1.96 -3.54
C ARG A 294 2.11 1.86 -2.35
N ALA A 295 2.78 0.71 -2.19
CA ALA A 295 3.83 0.56 -1.19
C ALA A 295 5.03 1.44 -1.54
N ALA A 296 5.40 1.51 -2.83
CA ALA A 296 6.45 2.41 -3.30
C ALA A 296 6.06 3.88 -3.06
N ASP A 297 4.86 4.29 -3.48
CA ASP A 297 4.34 5.66 -3.26
C ASP A 297 4.36 6.07 -1.77
N THR A 298 4.11 5.11 -0.87
CA THR A 298 4.07 5.35 0.58
C THR A 298 5.47 5.43 1.20
N TRP A 299 6.42 4.64 0.72
CA TRP A 299 7.76 4.58 1.30
C TRP A 299 8.76 5.53 0.64
N GLU A 300 8.49 6.01 -0.57
CA GLU A 300 9.39 6.89 -1.33
C GLU A 300 9.82 8.13 -0.53
N PRO A 301 8.93 8.90 0.15
CA PRO A 301 9.36 10.04 0.96
C PRO A 301 10.34 9.67 2.08
N LEU A 302 10.21 8.47 2.66
CA LEU A 302 11.11 7.99 3.72
C LEU A 302 12.47 7.58 3.14
N VAL A 303 12.49 6.98 1.95
CA VAL A 303 13.73 6.62 1.24
C VAL A 303 14.46 7.87 0.77
N ILE A 304 13.76 8.87 0.24
CA ILE A 304 14.34 10.17 -0.15
C ILE A 304 15.02 10.85 1.05
N VAL A 305 14.32 10.93 2.19
CA VAL A 305 14.91 11.48 3.44
C VAL A 305 16.17 10.73 3.85
N ALA A 306 16.17 9.40 3.72
CA ALA A 306 17.30 8.57 4.07
C ALA A 306 18.50 8.79 3.14
N ASP A 307 18.24 8.92 1.83
CA ASP A 307 19.25 9.20 0.81
C ASP A 307 19.88 10.58 1.02
N LEU A 308 19.07 11.62 1.31
CA LEU A 308 19.54 12.96 1.66
C LEU A 308 20.35 12.99 2.97
N ALA A 309 19.97 12.17 3.95
CA ALA A 309 20.70 12.09 5.22
C ALA A 309 22.03 11.35 5.10
N ALA A 310 22.16 10.44 4.12
CA ALA A 310 23.35 9.60 3.90
C ALA A 310 23.73 8.75 5.15
N GLY A 311 25.00 8.33 5.26
CA GLY A 311 25.41 7.38 6.29
C GLY A 311 24.75 6.02 6.11
N THR A 312 24.30 5.41 7.21
CA THR A 312 23.63 4.09 7.20
C THR A 312 22.15 4.15 6.81
N TRP A 313 21.56 5.35 6.75
CA TRP A 313 20.12 5.56 6.54
C TRP A 313 19.59 5.03 5.21
N PRO A 314 20.26 5.24 4.05
CA PRO A 314 19.80 4.71 2.75
C PRO A 314 19.52 3.20 2.78
N ARG A 315 20.44 2.43 3.37
CA ARG A 315 20.30 0.98 3.52
C ARG A 315 19.20 0.63 4.50
N ARG A 316 19.16 1.29 5.67
CA ARG A 316 18.16 1.06 6.71
C ARG A 316 16.73 1.32 6.24
N ALA A 317 16.52 2.38 5.47
CA ALA A 317 15.23 2.71 4.88
C ALA A 317 14.74 1.63 3.93
N ARG A 318 15.60 1.16 3.02
CA ARG A 318 15.26 0.10 2.06
C ARG A 318 15.01 -1.24 2.75
N THR A 319 15.85 -1.60 3.73
CA THR A 319 15.63 -2.80 4.56
C THR A 319 14.31 -2.71 5.33
N ALA A 320 14.00 -1.56 5.94
CA ALA A 320 12.73 -1.37 6.65
C ALA A 320 11.53 -1.45 5.70
N CYS A 321 11.61 -0.80 4.54
CA CYS A 321 10.59 -0.82 3.50
C CYS A 321 10.26 -2.25 3.06
N GLU A 322 11.27 -3.01 2.62
CA GLU A 322 11.08 -4.38 2.14
C GLU A 322 10.52 -5.28 3.25
N GLN A 323 11.16 -5.31 4.42
CA GLN A 323 10.79 -6.25 5.49
C GLN A 323 9.42 -5.93 6.10
N MET A 324 9.06 -4.66 6.25
CA MET A 324 7.77 -4.29 6.82
C MET A 324 6.63 -4.51 5.83
N VAL A 325 6.84 -4.27 4.53
CA VAL A 325 5.83 -4.57 3.51
C VAL A 325 5.61 -6.08 3.42
N VAL A 326 6.67 -6.89 3.38
CA VAL A 326 6.56 -8.36 3.40
C VAL A 326 5.83 -8.86 4.65
N ALA A 327 6.15 -8.32 5.82
CA ALA A 327 5.48 -8.69 7.06
C ALA A 327 3.98 -8.31 7.07
N GLU A 328 3.61 -7.18 6.46
CA GLU A 328 2.21 -6.76 6.37
C GLU A 328 1.44 -7.64 5.39
N THR A 329 2.00 -7.96 4.22
CA THR A 329 1.37 -8.92 3.28
C THR A 329 1.14 -10.28 3.95
N ALA A 330 2.11 -10.79 4.71
CA ALA A 330 1.94 -12.03 5.46
C ALA A 330 0.85 -11.91 6.54
N ALA A 331 0.74 -10.78 7.23
CA ALA A 331 -0.31 -10.55 8.22
C ALA A 331 -1.73 -10.46 7.61
N GLU A 332 -1.85 -9.89 6.40
CA GLU A 332 -3.10 -9.89 5.62
C GLU A 332 -3.50 -11.27 5.08
N GLU A 333 -2.54 -12.19 4.95
CA GLU A 333 -2.81 -13.61 4.68
C GLU A 333 -3.31 -14.33 5.95
N ASP A 334 -2.76 -14.01 7.13
CA ASP A 334 -3.14 -14.62 8.41
C ASP A 334 -4.53 -14.18 8.92
N HIS A 335 -4.94 -12.94 8.65
CA HIS A 335 -6.32 -12.49 8.83
C HIS A 335 -7.11 -12.82 7.56
N PRO A 336 -8.12 -13.72 7.55
CA PRO A 336 -8.63 -14.30 6.30
C PRO A 336 -9.36 -13.27 5.44
N SER A 337 -8.58 -12.56 4.64
CA SER A 337 -9.01 -11.68 3.58
C SER A 337 -9.54 -12.54 2.43
N GLY A 338 -10.13 -11.87 1.45
CA GLY A 338 -10.54 -12.50 0.21
C GLY A 338 -9.43 -13.32 -0.48
N ALA A 339 -8.17 -12.98 -0.26
CA ALA A 339 -7.04 -13.65 -0.90
C ALA A 339 -6.81 -15.06 -0.32
N ARG A 340 -6.89 -15.23 1.02
CA ARG A 340 -6.75 -16.55 1.65
C ARG A 340 -7.86 -17.52 1.22
N ILE A 341 -9.11 -17.06 1.15
CA ILE A 341 -10.19 -17.91 0.65
C ILE A 341 -9.97 -18.32 -0.81
N LEU A 342 -9.39 -17.47 -1.66
CA LEU A 342 -9.02 -17.86 -3.03
C LEU A 342 -7.90 -18.90 -3.06
N ALA A 343 -6.87 -18.76 -2.22
CA ALA A 343 -5.76 -19.69 -2.09
C ALA A 343 -6.22 -21.06 -1.56
N ASP A 344 -7.07 -21.08 -0.54
CA ASP A 344 -7.61 -22.32 0.01
C ASP A 344 -8.56 -23.00 -0.98
N ILE A 345 -9.39 -22.23 -1.69
CA ILE A 345 -10.20 -22.77 -2.80
C ILE A 345 -9.30 -23.35 -3.90
N ARG A 346 -8.15 -22.72 -4.22
CA ARG A 346 -7.18 -23.27 -5.18
C ARG A 346 -6.65 -24.64 -4.74
N ARG A 347 -6.32 -24.79 -3.45
CA ARG A 347 -5.89 -26.07 -2.85
C ARG A 347 -7.01 -27.11 -2.90
N VAL A 348 -8.26 -26.71 -2.66
CA VAL A 348 -9.43 -27.60 -2.80
C VAL A 348 -9.55 -28.08 -4.25
N PHE A 349 -9.51 -27.20 -5.25
CA PHE A 349 -9.57 -27.62 -6.67
C PHE A 349 -8.39 -28.52 -7.06
N ALA A 350 -7.18 -28.26 -6.56
CA ALA A 350 -6.03 -29.13 -6.78
C ALA A 350 -6.25 -30.54 -6.18
N SER A 351 -6.70 -30.61 -4.92
CA SER A 351 -6.97 -31.90 -4.25
C SER A 351 -8.12 -32.67 -4.88
N GLN A 352 -9.09 -31.97 -5.48
CA GLN A 352 -10.17 -32.56 -6.29
C GLN A 352 -9.77 -32.81 -7.75
N ARG A 353 -8.47 -32.93 -8.06
CA ARG A 353 -7.95 -33.24 -9.41
C ARG A 353 -8.41 -32.26 -10.50
N GLU A 354 -8.49 -30.99 -10.15
CA GLU A 354 -8.81 -29.88 -11.07
C GLU A 354 -10.17 -30.02 -11.78
N VAL A 355 -11.17 -30.59 -11.10
CA VAL A 355 -12.56 -30.68 -11.63
C VAL A 355 -13.09 -29.33 -12.11
N ASP A 356 -13.91 -29.35 -13.16
CA ASP A 356 -14.45 -28.14 -13.79
C ASP A 356 -15.38 -27.33 -12.89
N SER A 357 -16.00 -27.98 -11.89
CA SER A 357 -16.91 -27.33 -10.95
C SER A 357 -17.06 -28.11 -9.66
N LEU A 358 -17.33 -27.38 -8.57
CA LEU A 358 -17.70 -27.93 -7.27
C LEU A 358 -19.01 -27.30 -6.80
N SER A 359 -19.88 -28.07 -6.14
CA SER A 359 -21.04 -27.49 -5.47
C SER A 359 -20.61 -26.62 -4.29
N THR A 360 -21.47 -25.68 -3.89
CA THR A 360 -21.20 -24.82 -2.72
C THR A 360 -21.06 -25.65 -1.45
N GLU A 361 -21.82 -26.74 -1.33
CA GLU A 361 -21.76 -27.65 -0.18
C GLU A 361 -20.44 -28.43 -0.14
N GLU A 362 -20.01 -29.01 -1.26
CA GLU A 362 -18.73 -29.73 -1.35
C GLU A 362 -17.54 -28.80 -1.10
N LEU A 363 -17.56 -27.60 -1.69
CA LEU A 363 -16.49 -26.62 -1.53
C LEU A 363 -16.36 -26.20 -0.06
N ILE A 364 -17.47 -25.88 0.62
CA ILE A 364 -17.46 -25.54 2.04
C ILE A 364 -17.04 -26.73 2.89
N HIS A 365 -17.49 -27.94 2.54
CA HIS A 365 -17.07 -29.15 3.25
C HIS A 365 -15.56 -29.29 3.22
N HIS A 366 -14.94 -29.25 2.03
CA HIS A 366 -13.48 -29.37 1.91
C HIS A 366 -12.73 -28.24 2.61
N LEU A 367 -13.19 -26.99 2.50
CA LEU A 367 -12.58 -25.86 3.20
C LEU A 367 -12.60 -26.03 4.71
N ARG A 368 -13.64 -26.64 5.29
CA ARG A 368 -13.74 -26.88 6.74
C ARG A 368 -12.96 -28.11 7.22
N GLN A 369 -12.47 -28.96 6.32
CA GLN A 369 -11.70 -30.16 6.69
C GLN A 369 -10.22 -29.87 6.92
N ASP A 370 -9.72 -28.70 6.49
CA ASP A 370 -8.34 -28.30 6.72
C ASP A 370 -8.20 -27.69 8.14
N PRO A 371 -7.52 -28.38 9.08
CA PRO A 371 -7.36 -27.92 10.46
C PRO A 371 -6.43 -26.71 10.60
N GLU A 372 -5.62 -26.40 9.58
CA GLU A 372 -4.79 -25.19 9.55
C GLU A 372 -5.55 -23.98 8.96
N SER A 373 -6.75 -24.22 8.45
CA SER A 373 -7.61 -23.19 7.88
C SER A 373 -8.64 -22.67 8.89
N PRO A 374 -9.01 -21.37 8.82
CA PRO A 374 -9.94 -20.74 9.76
C PRO A 374 -11.41 -21.10 9.47
N TRP A 375 -11.70 -21.83 8.39
CA TRP A 375 -13.06 -21.96 7.85
C TRP A 375 -13.97 -22.84 8.70
N ALA A 376 -13.41 -23.79 9.46
CA ALA A 376 -14.16 -24.63 10.40
C ALA A 376 -14.75 -23.82 11.56
N GLU A 377 -13.97 -22.86 12.08
CA GLU A 377 -14.33 -22.02 13.23
C GLU A 377 -14.88 -20.65 12.82
N TRP A 378 -15.07 -20.42 11.52
CA TRP A 378 -15.54 -19.13 11.01
C TRP A 378 -16.96 -18.78 11.51
N GLY A 379 -17.11 -17.65 12.19
CA GLY A 379 -18.38 -17.24 12.78
C GLY A 379 -18.82 -18.14 13.93
N ARG A 380 -20.13 -18.34 14.12
CA ARG A 380 -20.65 -19.19 15.22
C ARG A 380 -20.73 -20.68 14.86
N SER A 381 -20.70 -21.04 13.58
CA SER A 381 -21.00 -22.39 13.10
C SER A 381 -20.19 -22.81 11.86
N GLY A 382 -19.01 -22.20 11.68
CA GLY A 382 -18.16 -22.37 10.50
C GLY A 382 -18.65 -21.62 9.27
N LEU A 383 -17.81 -21.59 8.23
CA LEU A 383 -18.00 -20.80 7.00
C LEU A 383 -19.34 -21.10 6.32
N SER A 384 -20.25 -20.13 6.22
CA SER A 384 -21.57 -20.32 5.63
C SER A 384 -21.58 -20.07 4.11
N PRO A 385 -22.57 -20.60 3.35
CA PRO A 385 -22.75 -20.27 1.94
C PRO A 385 -22.89 -18.77 1.66
N ARG A 386 -23.51 -18.04 2.60
CA ARG A 386 -23.70 -16.59 2.50
C ARG A 386 -22.37 -15.86 2.63
N ASP A 387 -21.53 -16.26 3.59
CA ASP A 387 -20.23 -15.66 3.83
C ASP A 387 -19.28 -15.95 2.67
N LEU A 388 -19.23 -17.20 2.21
CA LEU A 388 -18.45 -17.59 1.04
C LEU A 388 -18.88 -16.79 -0.21
N GLY A 389 -20.19 -16.67 -0.44
CA GLY A 389 -20.70 -15.86 -1.56
C GLY A 389 -20.36 -14.37 -1.45
N SER A 390 -20.34 -13.82 -0.22
CA SER A 390 -19.96 -12.43 0.03
C SER A 390 -18.48 -12.19 -0.25
N MET A 391 -17.61 -13.09 0.22
CA MET A 391 -16.17 -13.02 -0.03
C MET A 391 -15.85 -13.19 -1.53
N LEU A 392 -16.48 -14.15 -2.21
CA LEU A 392 -16.19 -14.39 -3.64
C LEU A 392 -16.74 -13.30 -4.57
N ARG A 393 -17.79 -12.59 -4.15
CA ARG A 393 -18.37 -11.49 -4.90
C ARG A 393 -17.38 -10.33 -5.13
N GLN A 394 -16.44 -10.09 -4.21
CA GLN A 394 -15.46 -9.03 -4.36
C GLN A 394 -14.46 -9.30 -5.51
N PHE A 395 -14.33 -10.56 -5.93
CA PHE A 395 -13.52 -10.99 -7.07
C PHE A 395 -14.35 -11.19 -8.35
N GLY A 396 -15.61 -10.74 -8.36
CA GLY A 396 -16.52 -10.96 -9.48
C GLY A 396 -16.99 -12.41 -9.64
N ILE A 397 -16.72 -13.28 -8.66
CA ILE A 397 -17.11 -14.70 -8.69
C ILE A 397 -18.49 -14.85 -8.05
N LYS A 398 -19.41 -15.51 -8.78
CA LYS A 398 -20.77 -15.77 -8.31
C LYS A 398 -21.10 -17.26 -8.45
N PRO A 399 -21.92 -17.82 -7.54
CA PRO A 399 -22.36 -19.19 -7.66
C PRO A 399 -23.30 -19.37 -8.87
N GLY A 400 -22.96 -20.32 -9.74
CA GLY A 400 -23.75 -20.75 -10.89
C GLY A 400 -24.48 -22.06 -10.62
N ASN A 401 -25.20 -22.56 -11.62
CA ASN A 401 -25.73 -23.92 -11.61
C ASN A 401 -24.62 -24.86 -12.11
N VAL A 402 -24.20 -25.81 -11.28
CA VAL A 402 -23.19 -26.82 -11.62
C VAL A 402 -23.88 -28.18 -11.70
N ARG A 403 -23.47 -29.01 -12.66
CA ARG A 403 -23.96 -30.39 -12.81
C ARG A 403 -23.06 -31.32 -12.01
N ILE A 404 -23.67 -32.07 -11.10
CA ILE A 404 -22.98 -33.11 -10.32
C ILE A 404 -23.02 -34.42 -11.12
N VAL A 405 -22.10 -35.35 -10.81
CA VAL A 405 -21.99 -36.69 -11.41
C VAL A 405 -23.33 -37.45 -11.42
N ASP A 406 -24.16 -37.25 -10.39
CA ASP A 406 -25.50 -37.85 -10.27
C ASP A 406 -26.58 -37.22 -11.17
N GLY A 407 -26.21 -36.33 -12.11
CA GLY A 407 -27.13 -35.69 -13.06
C GLY A 407 -27.98 -34.56 -12.48
N THR A 408 -27.90 -34.31 -11.17
CA THR A 408 -28.62 -33.22 -10.49
C THR A 408 -27.91 -31.88 -10.64
N GLN A 409 -28.68 -30.79 -10.70
CA GLN A 409 -28.14 -29.43 -10.68
C GLN A 409 -28.15 -28.88 -9.26
N ARG A 410 -26.99 -28.38 -8.80
CA ARG A 410 -26.86 -27.64 -7.54
C ARG A 410 -26.23 -26.28 -7.77
N LYS A 411 -26.32 -25.41 -6.77
CA LYS A 411 -25.53 -24.18 -6.75
C LYS A 411 -24.07 -24.51 -6.43
N GLY A 412 -23.15 -23.90 -7.18
CA GLY A 412 -21.73 -24.14 -7.04
C GLY A 412 -20.89 -23.16 -7.84
N TYR A 413 -19.59 -23.42 -7.91
CA TYR A 413 -18.64 -22.54 -8.56
C TYR A 413 -17.88 -23.29 -9.65
N MET A 414 -17.73 -22.63 -10.80
CA MET A 414 -16.95 -23.16 -11.92
C MET A 414 -15.48 -22.74 -11.77
N ARG A 415 -14.57 -23.69 -11.96
CA ARG A 415 -13.12 -23.49 -11.89
C ARG A 415 -12.64 -22.33 -12.76
N ASN A 416 -13.19 -22.22 -13.97
CA ASN A 416 -12.82 -21.17 -14.92
C ASN A 416 -13.05 -19.74 -14.40
N LYS A 417 -13.98 -19.53 -13.46
CA LYS A 417 -14.23 -18.23 -12.83
C LYS A 417 -13.16 -17.83 -11.82
N PHE A 418 -12.35 -18.79 -11.36
CA PHE A 418 -11.26 -18.54 -10.44
C PHE A 418 -9.90 -18.37 -11.14
N LEU A 419 -9.76 -18.73 -12.42
CA LEU A 419 -8.46 -18.69 -13.11
C LEU A 419 -7.81 -17.31 -13.11
N ASP A 420 -8.58 -16.25 -13.39
CA ASP A 420 -8.07 -14.87 -13.38
C ASP A 420 -7.78 -14.39 -11.94
N PRO A 421 -8.70 -14.54 -10.96
CA PRO A 421 -8.40 -14.25 -9.56
C PRO A 421 -7.20 -15.04 -8.99
N TRP A 422 -7.04 -16.32 -9.30
CA TRP A 422 -5.87 -17.10 -8.87
C TRP A 422 -4.56 -16.61 -9.45
N ARG A 423 -4.55 -16.20 -10.73
CA ARG A 423 -3.36 -15.62 -11.35
C ARG A 423 -2.96 -14.29 -10.72
N ARG A 424 -3.94 -13.49 -10.30
CA ARG A 424 -3.70 -12.14 -9.74
C ARG A 424 -3.39 -12.15 -8.25
N TYR A 425 -4.09 -12.99 -7.49
CA TYR A 425 -4.09 -12.95 -6.03
C TYR A 425 -3.46 -14.18 -5.38
N CYS A 426 -3.11 -15.22 -6.16
CA CYS A 426 -2.50 -16.47 -5.65
C CYS A 426 -1.37 -17.01 -6.56
N PRO A 427 -0.39 -16.20 -7.02
CA PRO A 427 0.58 -16.64 -8.02
C PRO A 427 1.52 -17.77 -7.54
N THR A 428 1.72 -17.91 -6.23
CA THR A 428 2.62 -18.90 -5.60
C THR A 428 1.92 -20.22 -5.23
N VAL A 429 0.58 -20.26 -5.21
CA VAL A 429 -0.19 -21.44 -4.78
C VAL A 429 -0.60 -22.26 -5.99
N HIS A 430 0.15 -23.32 -6.30
CA HIS A 430 -0.04 -24.20 -7.47
C HIS A 430 -0.22 -23.43 -8.79
N PRO A 431 0.88 -22.98 -9.44
CA PRO A 431 0.84 -22.09 -10.59
C PRO A 431 -0.12 -22.59 -11.67
N VAL A 432 -0.98 -21.69 -12.14
CA VAL A 432 -1.87 -21.97 -13.26
C VAL A 432 -1.04 -21.90 -14.52
N GLU A 433 -0.62 -23.03 -15.08
CA GLU A 433 0.07 -23.08 -16.37
C GLU A 433 -0.75 -22.29 -17.42
N ALA A 434 -0.05 -21.41 -18.13
CA ALA A 434 -0.63 -20.75 -19.28
C ALA A 434 -0.86 -21.82 -20.36
N ALA A 435 -2.09 -21.90 -20.88
CA ALA A 435 -2.38 -22.77 -22.01
C ALA A 435 -1.38 -22.46 -23.15
N PRO A 436 -0.75 -23.47 -23.77
CA PRO A 436 0.17 -23.23 -24.87
C PRO A 436 -0.57 -22.54 -26.01
N THR A 437 -0.03 -21.41 -26.43
CA THR A 437 -0.43 -20.71 -27.65
C THR A 437 -0.29 -21.70 -28.81
N LEU A 438 -1.40 -22.08 -29.43
CA LEU A 438 -1.37 -22.89 -30.64
C LEU A 438 -0.54 -22.17 -31.71
N PRO A 439 0.41 -22.84 -32.37
CA PRO A 439 1.13 -22.25 -33.49
C PRO A 439 0.12 -21.95 -34.60
N GLN A 440 0.04 -20.68 -35.01
CA GLN A 440 -0.65 -20.32 -36.24
C GLN A 440 0.14 -20.93 -37.40
N GLY A 441 -0.49 -21.88 -38.09
CA GLY A 441 -0.02 -22.44 -39.36
C GLY A 441 -0.43 -21.58 -40.54
#